data_AF-A0A3L5TVM7-F1
#
_entry.id   AF-A0A3L5TVM7-F1
#
_cell.length_a   1.000
_cell.length_b   1.000
_cell.length_c   1.000
_cell.angle_alpha   90.00
_cell.angle_beta   90.00
_cell.angle_gamma   90.00
#
_symmetry.space_group_name_H-M   'P 1'
#
loop_
_entity.id
_entity.type
_entity.pdbx_description
1 polymer ?
#
loop_
_entity_poly.entity_id
_entity_poly.type
_entity_poly.pdbx_seq_one_letter_code
_entity_poly.pdbx_strand_id
1 'polypeptide(L)'
;MCTDQSVSIVEEDFNFISQTIAAHELAHSLSAVHDELDNACLSSSRNIMAAVSQAISGSTSTNPWKFSSCSGQEINTRINIIER
;
A
#
# COMPACT_ATOMS: atom_id res chain seq x y z
N MET A 1 1.34 10.64 -8.96
CA MET A 1 2.43 11.43 -8.37
C MET A 1 2.94 12.51 -9.31
N CYS A 2 3.40 13.62 -8.74
CA CYS A 2 3.99 14.80 -9.39
C CYS A 2 3.04 15.56 -10.33
N THR A 3 1.75 15.57 -9.99
CA THR A 3 0.68 16.33 -10.66
C THR A 3 -0.22 16.97 -9.61
N ASP A 4 -1.09 17.90 -10.01
CA ASP A 4 -2.09 18.51 -9.11
C ASP A 4 -3.10 17.50 -8.53
N GLN A 5 -3.15 16.28 -9.08
CA GLN A 5 -3.96 15.16 -8.58
C GLN A 5 -3.20 14.27 -7.57
N SER A 6 -1.97 14.64 -7.20
CA SER A 6 -1.14 13.85 -6.28
C SER A 6 -1.48 14.14 -4.83
N VAL A 7 -2.74 13.88 -4.48
CA VAL A 7 -3.32 14.12 -3.17
C VAL A 7 -4.01 12.85 -2.69
N SER A 8 -4.00 12.64 -1.38
CA SER A 8 -4.77 11.59 -0.71
C SER A 8 -5.35 12.12 0.60
N ILE A 9 -6.38 11.44 1.10
CA ILE A 9 -7.03 11.75 2.36
C ILE A 9 -6.93 10.50 3.23
N VAL A 10 -6.55 10.70 4.49
CA VAL A 10 -6.46 9.65 5.51
C VAL A 10 -7.37 10.04 6.65
N GLU A 11 -8.26 9.13 7.04
CA GLU A 11 -9.05 9.26 8.26
C GLU A 11 -8.22 8.79 9.47
N GLU A 12 -8.20 9.59 10.54
CA GLU A 12 -7.43 9.30 11.74
C GLU A 12 -8.34 8.75 12.84
N ASP A 13 -8.07 7.51 13.26
CA ASP A 13 -8.80 6.79 14.31
C ASP A 13 -8.04 6.73 15.66
N PHE A 14 -6.98 7.53 15.81
CA PHE A 14 -6.05 7.56 16.95
C PHE A 14 -5.45 6.19 17.29
N ASN A 15 -5.09 5.44 16.25
CA ASN A 15 -4.46 4.13 16.39
C ASN A 15 -3.31 3.94 15.38
N PHE A 16 -2.59 2.83 15.47
CA PHE A 16 -1.43 2.58 14.59
C PHE A 16 -1.80 2.24 13.14
N ILE A 17 -3.07 2.00 12.83
CA ILE A 17 -3.55 1.68 11.48
C ILE A 17 -3.50 2.92 10.58
N SER A 18 -3.68 4.13 11.12
CA SER A 18 -3.62 5.38 10.35
C SER A 18 -2.31 5.53 9.56
N GLN A 19 -1.18 5.04 10.09
CA GLN A 19 0.11 5.01 9.39
C GLN A 19 0.12 4.01 8.22
N THR A 20 -0.49 2.84 8.40
CA THR A 20 -0.68 1.85 7.33
C THR A 20 -1.57 2.40 6.22
N ILE A 21 -2.67 3.09 6.57
CA ILE A 21 -3.56 3.73 5.59
C ILE A 21 -2.83 4.84 4.85
N ALA A 22 -2.07 5.70 5.54
CA ALA A 22 -1.27 6.73 4.87
C ALA A 22 -0.27 6.14 3.85
N ALA A 23 0.38 5.02 4.21
CA ALA A 23 1.26 4.31 3.29
C ALA A 23 0.49 3.67 2.10
N HIS A 24 -0.70 3.15 2.34
CA HIS A 24 -1.60 2.58 1.32
C HIS A 24 -1.97 3.63 0.27
N GLU A 25 -2.44 4.80 0.71
CA GLU A 25 -2.86 5.86 -0.21
C GLU A 25 -1.68 6.49 -0.95
N LEU A 26 -0.51 6.60 -0.31
CA LEU A 26 0.71 7.03 -0.98
C LEU A 26 1.14 6.03 -2.07
N ALA A 27 1.03 4.73 -1.80
CA ALA A 27 1.34 3.70 -2.78
C ALA A 27 0.37 3.71 -3.97
N HIS A 28 -0.93 3.98 -3.77
CA HIS A 28 -1.85 4.28 -4.88
C HIS A 28 -1.40 5.49 -5.71
N SER A 29 -0.93 6.57 -5.07
CA SER A 29 -0.37 7.74 -5.77
C SER A 29 0.86 7.38 -6.63
N LEU A 30 1.56 6.31 -6.25
CA LEU A 30 2.70 5.69 -6.95
C LEU A 30 2.28 4.49 -7.83
N SER A 31 1.01 4.40 -8.22
CA SER A 31 0.47 3.40 -9.14
C SER A 31 0.44 1.94 -8.64
N ALA A 32 0.66 1.70 -7.35
CA ALA A 32 0.42 0.38 -6.78
C ALA A 32 -1.08 0.07 -6.72
N VAL A 33 -1.46 -1.14 -7.12
CA VAL A 33 -2.85 -1.63 -7.00
C VAL A 33 -2.99 -2.49 -5.75
N HIS A 34 -4.23 -2.86 -5.42
CA HIS A 34 -4.47 -3.76 -4.30
C HIS A 34 -3.80 -5.11 -4.51
N ASP A 35 -3.29 -5.72 -3.44
CA ASP A 35 -2.90 -7.12 -3.47
C ASP A 35 -4.13 -7.96 -3.87
N GLU A 36 -3.92 -8.93 -4.77
CA GLU A 36 -4.94 -9.81 -5.37
C GLU A 36 -5.76 -9.16 -6.50
N LEU A 37 -5.47 -7.90 -6.85
CA LEU A 37 -6.03 -7.25 -8.02
C LEU A 37 -5.05 -7.33 -9.20
N ASP A 38 -5.30 -8.27 -10.11
CA ASP A 38 -4.49 -8.51 -11.32
C ASP A 38 -2.98 -8.78 -11.04
N ASN A 39 -2.66 -9.25 -9.82
CA ASN A 39 -1.31 -9.63 -9.41
C ASN A 39 -1.31 -10.92 -8.58
N ALA A 40 -0.13 -11.51 -8.36
CA ALA A 40 0.03 -12.79 -7.69
C ALA A 40 0.10 -12.71 -6.15
N CYS A 41 0.06 -11.50 -5.58
CA CYS A 41 0.14 -11.30 -4.13
C CYS A 41 -1.26 -11.47 -3.53
N LEU A 42 -1.39 -12.20 -2.43
CA LEU A 42 -2.70 -12.48 -1.82
C LEU A 42 -3.12 -11.36 -0.87
N SER A 43 -4.38 -10.90 -0.96
CA SER A 43 -4.94 -9.92 -0.01
C SER A 43 -4.98 -10.50 1.41
N SER A 44 -5.14 -11.83 1.52
CA SER A 44 -5.08 -12.56 2.79
C SER A 44 -3.72 -12.47 3.50
N SER A 45 -2.65 -12.07 2.80
CA SER A 45 -1.34 -11.82 3.43
C SER A 45 -1.33 -10.53 4.25
N ARG A 46 -2.31 -9.63 4.07
CA ARG A 46 -2.49 -8.40 4.86
C ARG A 46 -1.27 -7.49 4.85
N ASN A 47 -0.61 -7.42 3.70
CA ASN A 47 0.37 -6.40 3.40
C ASN A 47 -0.31 -5.04 3.22
N ILE A 48 0.48 -3.95 3.15
CA ILE A 48 -0.04 -2.57 3.12
C ILE A 48 -1.11 -2.38 2.03
N MET A 49 -0.97 -3.01 0.87
CA MET A 49 -1.91 -2.87 -0.25
C MET A 49 -3.05 -3.90 -0.25
N ALA A 50 -3.25 -4.67 0.82
CA ALA A 50 -4.49 -5.41 0.96
C ALA A 50 -5.68 -4.43 0.97
N ALA A 51 -6.78 -4.80 0.31
CA ALA A 51 -7.96 -3.93 0.18
C ALA A 51 -8.64 -3.58 1.53
N VAL A 52 -8.25 -4.26 2.62
CA VAL A 52 -8.75 -4.03 3.97
C VAL A 52 -7.59 -4.00 4.96
N SER A 53 -7.45 -2.87 5.66
CA SER A 53 -6.52 -2.67 6.76
C SER A 53 -7.14 -3.11 8.09
N GLN A 54 -6.40 -3.89 8.89
CA GLN A 54 -6.83 -4.30 10.22
C GLN A 54 -5.61 -4.75 11.04
N ALA A 55 -5.72 -4.79 12.36
CA ALA A 55 -4.70 -5.39 13.21
C ALA A 55 -4.63 -6.91 12.97
N ILE A 56 -3.42 -7.43 12.77
CA ILE A 56 -3.16 -8.85 12.47
C ILE A 56 -2.29 -9.46 13.57
N SER A 57 -2.58 -10.70 13.95
CA SER A 57 -1.79 -11.50 14.89
C SER A 57 -1.19 -12.73 14.20
N GLY A 58 -0.27 -13.43 14.89
CA GLY A 58 0.35 -14.63 14.37
C GLY A 58 1.50 -14.37 13.38
N SER A 59 1.69 -15.27 12.43
CA SER A 59 2.84 -15.27 11.50
C SER A 59 2.88 -14.08 10.55
N THR A 60 1.74 -13.44 10.28
CA THR A 60 1.61 -12.27 9.39
C THR A 60 1.47 -10.96 10.16
N SER A 61 1.68 -10.96 11.48
CA SER A 61 1.54 -9.78 12.34
C SER A 61 2.38 -8.57 11.94
N THR A 62 3.47 -8.79 11.18
CA THR A 62 4.34 -7.70 10.68
C THR A 62 4.00 -7.22 9.28
N ASN A 63 3.09 -7.88 8.57
CA ASN A 63 2.75 -7.57 7.19
C ASN A 63 2.04 -6.21 7.03
N PRO A 64 1.23 -5.72 7.98
CA PRO A 64 0.66 -4.37 7.90
C PRO A 64 1.68 -3.23 7.83
N TRP A 65 2.98 -3.51 8.02
CA TRP A 65 4.10 -2.56 7.88
C TRP A 65 5.02 -2.89 6.71
N LYS A 66 4.59 -3.75 5.78
CA LYS A 66 5.37 -4.20 4.62
C LYS A 66 4.54 -4.14 3.35
N PHE A 67 5.11 -3.58 2.30
CA PHE A 67 4.59 -3.81 0.95
C PHE A 67 4.80 -5.27 0.55
N SER A 68 3.87 -5.82 -0.24
CA SER A 68 4.09 -7.10 -0.89
C SER A 68 5.16 -6.96 -1.98
N SER A 69 5.63 -8.08 -2.53
CA SER A 69 6.54 -8.04 -3.69
C SER A 69 5.89 -7.38 -4.92
N CYS A 70 4.57 -7.51 -5.09
CA CYS A 70 3.83 -6.94 -6.21
C CYS A 70 3.77 -5.42 -6.10
N SER A 71 3.32 -4.89 -4.96
CA SER A 71 3.28 -3.43 -4.74
C SER A 71 4.68 -2.82 -4.80
N GLY A 72 5.69 -3.50 -4.24
CA GLY A 72 7.08 -3.03 -4.32
C GLY A 72 7.58 -2.93 -5.77
N GLN A 73 7.22 -3.88 -6.63
CA GLN A 73 7.55 -3.82 -8.05
C GLN A 73 6.83 -2.66 -8.74
N GLU A 74 5.54 -2.50 -8.52
CA GLU A 74 4.71 -1.43 -9.13
C GLU A 74 5.21 -0.03 -8.75
N ILE A 75 5.49 0.18 -7.45
CA ILE A 75 6.07 1.42 -6.93
C ILE A 75 7.39 1.72 -7.62
N ASN A 76 8.30 0.74 -7.68
CA ASN A 76 9.59 0.92 -8.34
C ASN A 76 9.44 1.21 -9.83
N THR A 77 8.52 0.54 -10.53
CA THR A 77 8.20 0.82 -11.92
C THR A 77 7.74 2.27 -12.09
N ARG A 78 6.87 2.78 -11.21
CA ARG A 78 6.38 4.16 -11.30
C ARG A 78 7.46 5.20 -10.99
N ILE A 79 8.28 4.97 -9.97
CA ILE A 79 9.41 5.85 -9.62
C ILE A 79 10.35 5.98 -10.82
N ASN A 80 10.75 4.85 -11.42
CA ASN A 80 11.63 4.83 -12.59
C ASN A 80 11.05 5.56 -13.82
N ILE A 81 9.73 5.75 -13.90
CA ILE A 81 9.07 6.53 -14.96
C ILE A 81 9.10 8.03 -14.63
N ILE A 82 8.93 8.41 -13.36
CA ILE A 82 8.88 9.82 -12.94
C ILE A 82 10.29 10.43 -12.81
N GLU A 83 11.32 9.63 -12.49
CA GLU A 83 12.72 10.09 -12.40
C GLU A 83 13.40 10.34 -13.75
N ARG A 84 12.72 10.06 -14.87
CA ARG A 84 13.22 10.29 -16.23
C ARG A 84 12.66 11.59 -16.80
#